data_AF-A0A645E513-F1
#
_entry.id   AF-A0A645E513-F1
#
_cell.length_a   1.000
_cell.length_b   1.000
_cell.length_c   1.000
_cell.angle_alpha   90.00
_cell.angle_beta   90.00
_cell.angle_gamma   90.00
#
_symmetry.space_group_name_H-M   'P 1'
#
loop_
_entity.id
_entity.type
_entity.pdbx_description
1 polymer ?
#
loop_
_entity_poly.entity_id
_entity_poly.type
_entity_poly.pdbx_seq_one_letter_code
_entity_poly.pdbx_strand_id
1 'polypeptide(L)'
;MNPDPFTLRELVRMAESRGRLEWGQTSCLMALVANILRDPKKSKPVKPGDFNPYSQKAKPMMKITMAQLRGMIPDPKRLVITA
;
A
#
# COMPACT_ATOMS: atom_id res chain seq x y z
N MET A 1 -12.45 -22.25 14.06
CA MET A 1 -11.05 -22.05 14.51
C MET A 1 -11.12 -21.62 15.97
N ASN A 2 -10.64 -22.45 16.89
CA ASN A 2 -10.63 -22.13 18.33
C ASN A 2 -9.32 -21.36 18.62
N PRO A 3 -9.36 -20.11 19.12
CA PRO A 3 -8.16 -19.28 19.32
C PRO A 3 -7.33 -19.64 20.57
N ASP A 4 -7.69 -20.70 21.32
CA ASP A 4 -7.08 -21.09 22.60
C ASP A 4 -6.89 -19.87 23.55
N PRO A 5 -5.77 -19.61 24.27
CA PRO A 5 -5.72 -18.51 25.25
C PRO A 5 -5.63 -17.12 24.62
N PHE A 6 -5.60 -17.01 23.28
CA PHE A 6 -5.32 -15.75 22.61
C PHE A 6 -6.58 -14.95 22.33
N THR A 7 -6.47 -13.65 22.56
CA THR A 7 -7.51 -12.69 22.18
C THR A 7 -7.50 -12.47 20.66
N LEU A 8 -8.64 -12.06 20.11
CA LEU A 8 -8.75 -11.75 18.67
C LEU A 8 -7.72 -10.71 18.23
N ARG A 9 -7.41 -9.74 19.09
CA ARG A 9 -6.38 -8.71 18.84
C ARG A 9 -5.00 -9.32 18.68
N GLU A 10 -4.66 -10.30 19.50
CA GLU A 10 -3.36 -10.99 19.42
C GLU A 10 -3.27 -11.83 18.15
N LEU A 11 -4.33 -12.54 17.78
CA LEU A 11 -4.37 -13.30 16.54
C LEU A 11 -4.20 -12.41 15.29
N VAL A 12 -4.85 -11.25 15.26
CA VAL A 12 -4.67 -10.29 14.16
C VAL A 12 -3.21 -9.84 14.07
N ARG A 13 -2.58 -9.51 15.20
CA ARG A 13 -1.16 -9.12 15.22
C ARG A 13 -0.23 -10.25 14.75
N MET A 14 -0.49 -11.48 15.15
CA MET A 14 0.28 -12.64 14.71
C MET A 14 0.12 -12.87 13.20
N ALA A 15 -1.10 -12.79 12.68
CA ALA A 15 -1.38 -12.92 11.25
C ALA A 15 -0.68 -11.82 10.43
N GLU A 16 -0.77 -10.56 10.87
CA GLU A 16 -0.06 -9.44 10.21
C GLU A 16 1.45 -9.63 10.25
N SER A 17 2.00 -10.05 11.39
CA SER A 17 3.45 -10.23 11.56
C SER A 17 3.96 -11.37 10.68
N ARG A 18 3.21 -12.47 10.60
CA ARG A 18 3.50 -13.58 9.69
C ARG A 18 3.51 -13.12 8.24
N GLY A 19 2.48 -12.39 7.82
CA GLY A 19 2.41 -11.84 6.46
C GLY A 19 3.61 -10.94 6.14
N ARG A 20 4.03 -10.08 7.08
CA ARG A 20 5.22 -9.23 6.93
C ARG A 20 6.52 -10.04 6.79
N LEU A 21 6.67 -11.12 7.55
CA LEU A 21 7.84 -11.99 7.49
C LEU A 21 7.93 -12.73 6.15
N GLU A 22 6.83 -13.40 5.76
CA GLU A 22 6.75 -14.18 4.52
C GLU A 22 7.01 -13.27 3.32
N TRP A 23 6.30 -12.15 3.21
CA TRP A 23 6.54 -11.18 2.14
C TRP A 23 7.91 -10.52 2.22
N GLY A 24 8.48 -10.34 3.41
CA GLY A 24 9.85 -9.87 3.58
C GLY A 24 10.86 -10.79 2.88
N GLN A 25 10.75 -12.10 3.10
CA GLN A 25 11.62 -13.09 2.46
C GLN A 25 11.37 -13.17 0.95
N THR A 26 10.11 -13.30 0.53
CA THR A 26 9.74 -13.43 -0.89
C THR A 26 10.17 -12.22 -1.71
N SER A 27 9.98 -11.00 -1.18
CA SER A 27 10.37 -9.78 -1.87
C SER A 27 11.88 -9.62 -2.02
N CYS A 28 12.68 -10.06 -1.04
CA CYS A 28 14.14 -10.11 -1.16
C CYS A 28 14.58 -11.04 -2.29
N LEU A 29 13.98 -12.24 -2.39
CA LEU A 29 14.27 -13.19 -3.47
C LEU A 29 13.87 -12.64 -4.84
N MET A 30 12.69 -12.04 -4.96
CA MET A 30 12.24 -11.40 -6.20
C MET A 30 13.19 -10.29 -6.65
N ALA A 31 13.59 -9.41 -5.73
CA ALA A 31 14.54 -8.34 -6.04
C ALA A 31 15.92 -8.88 -6.42
N LEU A 32 16.41 -9.94 -5.77
CA LEU A 32 17.66 -10.58 -6.12
C LEU A 32 17.61 -11.13 -7.56
N VAL A 33 16.60 -11.94 -7.88
CA VAL A 33 16.43 -12.54 -9.21
C VAL A 33 16.29 -11.46 -10.28
N ALA A 34 15.44 -10.45 -10.04
CA ALA A 34 15.24 -9.36 -10.98
C ALA A 34 16.54 -8.57 -11.22
N ASN A 35 17.34 -8.32 -10.19
CA ASN A 35 18.60 -7.58 -10.33
C ASN A 35 19.71 -8.42 -10.99
N ILE A 36 19.73 -9.74 -10.81
CA ILE A 36 20.66 -10.63 -11.51
C ILE A 36 20.36 -10.64 -13.01
N LEU A 37 19.08 -10.68 -13.38
CA LEU A 37 18.64 -10.78 -14.78
C LEU A 37 18.58 -9.42 -15.50
N ARG A 38 18.75 -8.29 -14.79
CA ARG A 38 18.64 -6.97 -15.41
C ARG A 38 19.87 -6.62 -16.25
N ASP A 39 19.64 -5.87 -17.33
CA ASP A 39 20.70 -5.15 -18.02
C ASP A 39 20.99 -3.82 -17.28
N PRO A 40 22.20 -3.63 -16.71
CA PRO A 40 22.53 -2.46 -15.93
C PRO A 40 22.53 -1.15 -16.72
N LYS A 41 22.60 -1.21 -18.06
CA LYS A 41 22.56 -0.02 -18.93
C LYS A 41 21.12 0.42 -19.25
N LYS A 42 20.16 -0.50 -19.16
CA LYS A 42 18.76 -0.25 -19.59
C LYS A 42 17.81 0.01 -18.42
N SER A 43 18.05 -0.58 -17.27
CA SER A 43 17.14 -0.44 -16.12
C SER A 43 17.89 -0.19 -14.81
N LYS A 44 17.24 0.56 -13.91
CA LYS A 44 17.72 0.81 -12.57
C LYS A 44 17.59 -0.46 -11.70
N PRO A 45 18.44 -0.65 -10.68
CA PRO A 45 18.24 -1.72 -9.70
C PRO A 45 16.90 -1.57 -9.00
N VAL A 46 16.21 -2.69 -8.80
CA VAL A 46 14.96 -2.77 -8.03
C VAL A 46 15.24 -3.13 -6.57
N LYS A 47 14.37 -2.70 -5.66
CA LYS A 47 14.49 -2.96 -4.23
C LYS A 47 13.43 -3.96 -3.77
N PRO A 48 13.64 -4.70 -2.68
CA PRO A 48 12.60 -5.58 -2.12
C PRO A 48 11.28 -4.85 -1.84
N GLY A 49 11.36 -3.58 -1.41
CA GLY A 49 10.19 -2.74 -1.16
C GLY A 49 9.31 -2.45 -2.38
N ASP A 50 9.84 -2.62 -3.60
CA ASP A 50 9.06 -2.47 -4.84
C ASP A 50 8.08 -3.64 -5.05
N PHE A 51 8.38 -4.81 -4.47
CA PHE A 51 7.54 -6.02 -4.55
C PHE A 51 6.71 -6.26 -3.29
N ASN A 52 7.14 -5.77 -2.13
CA ASN A 52 6.51 -6.06 -0.83
C ASN A 52 5.28 -5.18 -0.56
N PRO A 53 4.06 -5.75 -0.45
CA PRO A 53 2.84 -4.97 -0.18
C PRO A 53 2.89 -4.21 1.16
N TYR A 54 3.58 -4.75 2.16
CA TYR A 54 3.72 -4.13 3.48
C TYR A 54 4.73 -2.97 3.50
N SER A 55 5.49 -2.77 2.42
CA SER A 55 6.47 -1.69 2.26
C SER A 55 5.90 -0.47 1.54
N GLN A 56 4.64 -0.52 1.11
CA GLN A 56 3.97 0.62 0.48
C GLN A 56 3.91 1.78 1.48
N LYS A 57 4.69 2.83 1.20
CA LYS A 57 4.61 4.07 1.96
C LYS A 57 3.23 4.67 1.72
N ALA A 58 2.60 5.18 2.77
CA ALA A 58 1.40 5.97 2.63
C ALA A 58 1.66 7.07 1.58
N LYS A 59 0.84 7.08 0.52
CA LYS A 59 0.93 8.14 -0.50
C LYS A 59 0.79 9.48 0.23
N PRO A 60 1.62 10.49 -0.09
CA PRO A 60 1.48 11.79 0.54
C PRO A 60 0.05 12.28 0.30
N MET A 61 -0.75 12.32 1.37
CA MET A 61 -2.08 12.89 1.28
C MET A 61 -1.91 14.39 1.11
N MET A 62 -2.39 14.91 -0.01
CA MET A 62 -2.47 16.36 -0.20
C MET A 62 -3.39 16.92 0.87
N LYS A 63 -2.82 17.68 1.81
CA LYS A 63 -3.59 18.39 2.82
C LYS A 63 -4.29 19.57 2.13
N ILE A 64 -5.60 19.47 1.97
CA ILE A 64 -6.45 20.55 1.46
C ILE A 64 -7.22 21.19 2.62
N THR A 65 -7.45 22.50 2.52
CA THR A 65 -8.31 23.19 3.47
C THR A 65 -9.78 22.93 3.16
N MET A 66 -10.64 23.01 4.18
CA MET A 66 -12.09 22.83 4.00
C MET A 66 -12.69 23.82 3.00
N ALA A 67 -12.13 25.02 2.87
CA ALA A 67 -12.55 25.99 1.86
C ALA A 67 -12.28 25.49 0.43
N GLN A 68 -11.10 24.91 0.19
CA GLN A 68 -10.74 24.32 -1.11
C GLN A 68 -11.62 23.10 -1.43
N LEU A 69 -11.88 22.25 -0.45
CA LEU A 69 -12.76 21.09 -0.63
C LEU A 69 -14.19 21.50 -1.01
N ARG A 70 -14.75 22.53 -0.36
CA ARG A 70 -16.07 23.07 -0.70
C ARG A 70 -16.14 23.59 -2.15
N GLY A 71 -15.06 24.17 -2.66
CA GLY A 71 -14.99 24.62 -4.06
C GLY A 71 -14.88 23.50 -5.09
N MET A 72 -14.45 22.29 -4.67
CA MET A 72 -14.30 21.12 -5.55
C MET A 72 -15.55 20.24 -5.60
N ILE A 73 -16.43 20.32 -4.60
CA ILE A 73 -17.68 19.57 -4.58
C ILE A 73 -18.71 20.36 -5.41
N PRO A 74 -19.26 19.79 -6.50
CA PRO A 74 -20.31 20.45 -7.26
C PRO A 74 -21.53 20.68 -6.37
N ASP A 75 -22.02 21.91 -6.33
CA ASP A 75 -23.28 22.24 -5.66
C ASP A 75 -24.42 21.39 -6.26
N PRO A 76 -25.20 20.66 -5.44
CA PRO A 76 -26.33 19.85 -5.95
C PRO A 76 -27.37 20.72 -6.67
N LYS A 77 -27.41 22.03 -6.40
CA LYS A 77 -28.28 23.00 -7.08
C LYS A 77 -27.85 23.33 -8.51
N ARG A 78 -26.59 23.08 -8.91
CA ARG A 78 -26.11 23.30 -10.29
C ARG A 78 -26.45 22.17 -11.25
N LEU A 79 -26.83 21.00 -10.75
CA LEU A 79 -27.18 19.82 -11.57
C LEU A 79 -28.63 19.84 -12.09
N VAL A 80 -29.42 20.86 -11.74
CA VAL A 80 -30.89 20.90 -12.04
C VAL A 80 -31.24 21.84 -13.20
N ILE A 81 -30.26 22.38 -13.94
CA ILE A 81 -30.53 23.29 -15.08
C ILE A 81 -29.88 22.75 -16.34
N THR A 82 -30.47 21.72 -16.94
CA THR A 82 -30.53 21.50 -18.40
C THR A 82 -31.61 20.45 -18.68
N ALA A 83 -32.84 20.91 -18.89
CA ALA A 83 -33.93 20.17 -19.52
C ALA A 83 -34.72 21.15 -20.38
#